data_AF-A0A1E7JQ10-F1
#
_entry.id   AF-A0A1E7JQ10-F1
#
_cell.length_a   1.000
_cell.length_b   1.000
_cell.length_c   1.000
_cell.angle_alpha   90.00
_cell.angle_beta   90.00
_cell.angle_gamma   90.00
#
_symmetry.space_group_name_H-M   'P 1'
#
loop_
_entity.id
_entity.type
_entity.pdbx_description
1 polymer ?
#
loop_
_entity_poly.entity_id
_entity_poly.type
_entity_poly.pdbx_seq_one_letter_code
_entity_poly.pdbx_strand_id
1 'polypeptide(L)'
;MPELPLPDDLPRLYTIRTLLLTLLTTVTTAIEEAEDPRPRVAKVPRRWCITWRRAPVGHTRVGVLHVADCMLATGQPVDARTVQAERRREGRRIERCETCAPQLP
;
A
#
# COMPACT_ATOMS: atom_id res chain seq x y z
N MET A 1 25.21 -16.26 -41.80
CA MET A 1 24.76 -16.05 -40.41
C MET A 1 23.99 -17.29 -40.01
N PRO A 2 24.51 -18.18 -39.15
CA PRO A 2 23.74 -19.33 -38.70
C PRO A 2 22.54 -18.82 -37.90
N GLU A 3 21.34 -19.19 -38.33
CA GLU A 3 20.10 -18.95 -37.60
C GLU A 3 20.18 -19.77 -36.31
N LEU A 4 20.25 -19.08 -35.17
CA LEU A 4 20.08 -19.72 -33.87
C LEU A 4 18.70 -20.38 -33.86
N PRO A 5 18.58 -21.70 -33.58
CA PRO A 5 17.29 -22.33 -33.50
C PRO A 5 16.44 -21.56 -32.49
N LEU A 6 15.22 -21.19 -32.90
CA LEU A 6 14.27 -20.55 -31.99
C LEU A 6 14.16 -21.43 -30.74
N PRO A 7 14.33 -20.89 -29.51
CA PRO A 7 14.31 -21.70 -28.32
C PRO A 7 12.97 -22.44 -28.24
N ASP A 8 13.02 -23.76 -28.07
CA ASP A 8 11.87 -24.69 -28.11
C ASP A 8 10.72 -24.30 -27.17
N ASP A 9 10.97 -23.41 -26.21
CA ASP A 9 10.02 -22.96 -25.20
C ASP A 9 9.28 -21.65 -25.55
N LEU A 10 9.46 -21.10 -26.76
CA LEU A 10 8.78 -19.87 -27.18
C LEU A 10 7.26 -19.91 -27.03
N PRO A 11 6.53 -20.98 -27.41
CA PRO A 11 5.09 -21.07 -27.20
C PRO A 11 4.72 -20.92 -25.72
N ARG A 12 5.46 -21.56 -24.82
CA ARG A 12 5.25 -21.45 -23.37
C ARG A 12 5.54 -20.04 -22.86
N LEU A 13 6.58 -19.38 -23.35
CA LEU A 13 6.89 -17.99 -23.00
C LEU A 13 5.79 -17.03 -23.47
N TYR A 14 5.19 -17.27 -24.64
CA TYR A 14 4.00 -16.53 -25.09
C TYR A 14 2.80 -16.78 -24.17
N THR A 15 2.56 -18.03 -23.76
CA THR A 15 1.49 -18.35 -22.80
C THR A 15 1.69 -17.62 -21.46
N ILE A 16 2.90 -17.65 -20.91
CA ILE A 16 3.24 -16.94 -19.67
C ILE A 16 3.03 -15.44 -19.83
N ARG A 17 3.52 -14.85 -20.93
CA ARG A 17 3.35 -13.43 -21.22
C ARG A 17 1.87 -13.05 -21.27
N THR A 18 1.06 -13.82 -21.99
CA THR A 18 -0.38 -13.57 -22.11
C THR A 18 -1.07 -13.65 -20.76
N LEU A 19 -0.77 -14.69 -19.97
CA LEU A 19 -1.32 -14.84 -18.62
C LEU A 19 -0.97 -13.64 -17.73
N LEU A 20 0.30 -13.20 -17.74
CA LEU A 20 0.75 -12.05 -16.96
C LEU A 20 0.05 -10.76 -17.39
N LEU A 21 -0.13 -10.54 -18.69
CA LEU A 21 -0.86 -9.39 -19.20
C LEU A 21 -2.33 -9.42 -18.76
N THR A 22 -2.98 -10.58 -18.83
CA THR A 22 -4.36 -10.75 -18.35
C THR A 22 -4.47 -10.42 -16.86
N LEU A 23 -3.57 -10.98 -16.03
CA LEU A 23 -3.55 -10.71 -14.59
C LEU A 23 -3.31 -9.23 -14.29
N LEU A 24 -2.39 -8.59 -15.02
CA LEU A 24 -2.12 -7.17 -14.88
C LEU A 24 -3.35 -6.34 -15.23
N THR A 25 -4.04 -6.66 -16.33
CA THR A 25 -5.30 -5.99 -16.69
C THR A 25 -6.34 -6.13 -15.59
N THR A 26 -6.52 -7.32 -15.03
CA THR A 26 -7.46 -7.55 -13.91
C THR A 26 -7.12 -6.69 -12.70
N VAL A 27 -5.84 -6.61 -12.33
CA VAL A 27 -5.38 -5.78 -11.21
C VAL A 27 -5.61 -4.30 -11.49
N THR A 28 -5.28 -3.81 -12.68
CA THR A 28 -5.51 -2.42 -13.07
C THR A 28 -6.99 -2.06 -13.01
N THR A 29 -7.88 -2.91 -13.54
CA THR A 29 -9.33 -2.68 -13.46
C THR A 29 -9.82 -2.67 -12.00
N ALA A 30 -9.32 -3.58 -11.15
CA ALA A 30 -9.68 -3.58 -9.73
C ALA A 30 -9.21 -2.30 -8.99
N ILE A 31 -8.06 -1.74 -9.38
CA ILE A 31 -7.58 -0.44 -8.88
C ILE A 31 -8.50 0.68 -9.35
N GLU A 32 -8.80 0.75 -10.64
CA GLU A 32 -9.71 1.75 -11.21
C GLU A 32 -11.10 1.70 -10.56
N GLU A 33 -11.64 0.51 -10.33
CA GLU A 33 -12.91 0.31 -9.61
C GLU A 33 -12.85 0.73 -8.14
N ALA A 34 -11.70 0.53 -7.48
CA ALA A 34 -11.49 0.97 -6.10
C ALA A 34 -11.28 2.49 -6.00
N GLU A 35 -10.77 3.11 -7.06
CA GLU A 35 -10.57 4.55 -7.19
C GLU A 35 -11.84 5.29 -7.68
N ASP A 36 -12.79 4.62 -8.35
CA ASP A 36 -14.06 5.21 -8.80
C ASP A 36 -14.86 5.71 -7.57
N PRO A 37 -15.05 7.05 -7.41
CA PRO A 37 -15.57 7.67 -6.21
C PRO A 37 -17.09 7.51 -6.03
N ARG A 38 -17.73 6.48 -6.62
CA ARG A 38 -19.14 6.20 -6.37
C ARG A 38 -19.33 6.05 -4.87
N PRO A 39 -20.21 6.86 -4.25
CA PRO A 39 -20.28 6.93 -2.80
C PRO A 39 -20.86 5.62 -2.28
N ARG A 40 -20.00 4.70 -1.85
CA ARG A 40 -20.39 3.66 -0.90
C ARG A 40 -20.74 4.40 0.38
N VAL A 41 -22.02 4.70 0.56
CA VAL A 41 -22.56 5.38 1.74
C VAL A 41 -22.46 4.40 2.91
N ALA A 42 -21.28 4.37 3.51
CA ALA A 42 -21.09 4.11 4.91
C ALA A 42 -20.00 5.09 5.35
N LYS A 43 -20.35 6.09 6.16
CA LYS A 43 -19.35 6.84 6.94
C LYS A 43 -18.80 5.87 7.98
N VAL A 44 -17.95 4.94 7.55
CA VAL A 44 -17.10 4.20 8.45
C VAL A 44 -16.24 5.25 9.15
N PRO A 45 -16.20 5.30 10.49
CA PRO A 45 -15.34 6.24 11.19
C PRO A 45 -13.91 6.03 10.67
N ARG A 46 -13.31 7.09 10.12
CA ARG A 46 -11.96 7.03 9.54
C ARG A 46 -10.99 6.58 10.64
N ARG A 47 -10.56 5.32 10.57
CA ARG A 47 -9.48 4.80 11.42
C ARG A 47 -8.18 5.37 10.85
N TRP A 48 -7.33 5.93 11.70
CA TRP A 48 -6.05 6.50 11.29
C TRP A 48 -4.94 5.52 11.64
N CYS A 49 -3.96 5.35 10.77
CA CYS A 49 -2.80 4.48 10.99
C CYS A 49 -1.51 5.29 10.88
N ILE A 50 -0.43 4.76 11.47
CA ILE A 50 0.91 5.33 11.35
C ILE A 50 1.92 4.32 10.82
N THR A 51 2.69 4.78 9.83
CA THR A 51 3.85 4.08 9.26
C THR A 51 5.13 4.76 9.74
N TRP A 52 5.96 4.05 10.50
CA TRP A 52 7.23 4.59 11.00
C TRP A 52 8.39 4.29 10.05
N ARG A 53 9.19 5.30 9.70
CA ARG A 53 10.46 5.11 9.00
C ARG A 53 11.52 4.60 9.98
N ARG A 54 12.48 3.83 9.47
CA ARG A 54 13.69 3.49 10.25
C ARG A 54 14.48 4.77 10.50
N ALA A 55 14.92 4.96 11.74
CA ALA A 55 15.79 6.06 12.14
C ALA A 55 17.09 5.48 12.72
N PRO A 56 18.27 6.06 12.41
CA PRO A 56 19.52 5.69 13.05
C PRO A 56 19.51 6.00 14.55
N VAL A 57 20.42 5.39 15.30
CA VAL A 57 20.59 5.65 16.74
C VAL A 57 20.92 7.13 16.96
N GLY A 58 20.21 7.78 17.89
CA GLY A 58 20.37 9.22 18.18
C GLY A 58 19.50 10.15 17.32
N HIS A 59 18.80 9.64 16.30
CA HIS A 59 17.89 10.44 15.48
C HIS A 59 16.43 10.29 15.92
N THR A 60 15.68 11.39 15.82
CA THR A 60 14.24 11.40 16.08
C THR A 60 13.52 10.48 15.08
N ARG A 61 12.69 9.59 15.60
CA ARG A 61 11.87 8.71 14.78
C ARG A 61 10.76 9.51 14.08
N VAL A 62 10.66 9.33 12.76
CA VAL A 62 9.66 10.01 11.91
C VAL A 62 8.68 8.97 11.36
N GLY A 63 7.39 9.27 11.43
CA GLY A 63 6.33 8.45 10.86
C GLY A 63 5.47 9.26 9.90
N VAL A 64 4.56 8.58 9.20
CA VAL A 64 3.57 9.19 8.31
C VAL A 64 2.19 8.74 8.77
N LEU A 65 1.30 9.71 9.02
CA LEU A 65 -0.11 9.46 9.32
C LEU A 65 -0.88 9.26 8.03
N HIS A 66 -1.71 8.24 7.99
CA HIS A 66 -2.58 7.94 6.86
C HIS A 66 -3.91 7.35 7.35
N VAL A 67 -4.91 7.27 6.47
CA VAL A 67 -6.15 6.55 6.76
C VAL A 67 -5.86 5.04 6.73
N ALA A 68 -6.54 4.26 7.57
CA ALA A 68 -6.55 2.81 7.46
C ALA A 68 -6.94 2.40 6.03
N ASP A 69 -6.37 1.30 5.53
CA ASP A 69 -6.53 0.82 4.16
C ASP A 69 -5.96 1.75 3.06
N CYS A 70 -5.31 2.85 3.43
CA CYS A 70 -4.54 3.63 2.47
C CYS A 70 -3.31 2.82 2.02
N MET A 71 -3.31 2.42 0.75
CA MET A 71 -2.20 1.67 0.13
C MET A 71 -0.92 2.51 -0.04
N LEU A 72 -0.99 3.82 0.25
CA LEU A 72 0.08 4.79 0.04
C LEU A 72 0.25 5.66 1.30
N ALA A 73 1.33 5.45 2.05
CA ALA A 73 1.72 6.31 3.17
C ALA A 73 2.36 7.63 2.66
N THR A 74 1.60 8.42 1.90
CA THR A 74 2.03 9.66 1.20
C THR A 74 1.79 10.94 2.02
N GLY A 75 1.35 10.82 3.26
CA GLY A 75 1.10 11.95 4.16
C GLY A 75 2.38 12.69 4.60
N GLN A 76 2.18 13.81 5.29
CA GLN A 76 3.27 14.59 5.87
C GLN A 76 4.00 13.79 6.97
N PRO A 77 5.34 13.88 7.03
CA PRO A 77 6.11 13.28 8.10
C PRO A 77 5.78 13.95 9.45
N VAL A 78 5.60 13.13 10.48
CA VAL A 78 5.31 13.54 11.85
C VAL A 78 6.27 12.85 12.81
N ASP A 79 6.65 13.55 13.87
CA ASP A 79 7.46 12.97 14.95
C ASP A 79 6.58 12.25 16.00
N ALA A 80 7.23 11.55 16.92
CA ALA A 80 6.55 10.86 18.02
C ALA A 80 5.70 11.79 18.91
N ARG A 81 6.14 13.03 19.11
CA ARG A 81 5.42 14.00 19.95
C ARG A 81 4.12 14.45 19.30
N THR A 82 4.16 14.74 18.01
CA THR A 82 3.02 15.13 17.18
C THR A 82 1.99 14.02 17.12
N VAL A 83 2.43 12.77 16.96
CA VAL A 83 1.55 11.60 16.99
C VAL A 83 0.86 11.44 18.33
N GLN A 84 1.59 11.64 19.43
CA GLN A 84 1.02 11.57 20.77
C GLN A 84 0.03 12.71 21.04
N ALA A 85 0.26 13.91 20.49
CA ALA A 85 -0.69 15.02 20.54
C ALA A 85 -1.97 14.69 19.75
N GLU A 86 -1.85 14.14 18.54
CA GLU A 86 -3.00 13.75 17.72
C GLU A 86 -3.82 12.61 18.36
N ARG A 87 -3.19 11.67 19.08
CA ARG A 87 -3.89 10.62 19.85
C ARG A 87 -4.76 11.17 20.98
N ARG A 88 -4.42 12.35 21.51
CA ARG A 88 -5.13 13.00 22.61
C ARG A 88 -6.24 13.92 22.11
N ARG A 89 -6.29 14.19 20.80
CA ARG A 89 -7.34 14.99 20.17
C ARG A 89 -8.61 14.14 20.09
N GLU A 90 -9.70 14.63 20.69
CA GLU A 90 -10.98 13.92 20.74
C GLU A 90 -11.43 13.44 19.35
N GLY A 91 -11.88 12.18 19.27
CA GLY A 91 -12.42 11.59 18.04
C GLY A 91 -11.41 10.97 17.07
N ARG A 92 -10.09 11.01 17.33
CA ARG A 92 -9.07 10.36 16.47
C ARG A 92 -8.39 9.17 17.17
N ARG A 93 -8.79 7.95 16.82
CA ARG A 93 -8.05 6.74 17.20
C ARG A 93 -6.96 6.47 16.16
N ILE A 94 -5.69 6.63 16.56
CA ILE A 94 -4.53 6.28 15.73
C ILE A 94 -4.07 4.86 16.09
N GLU A 95 -4.34 3.94 15.18
CA GLU A 95 -4.00 2.52 15.26
C GLU A 95 -2.65 2.23 14.57
N ARG A 96 -2.17 0.99 14.67
CA ARG A 96 -0.95 0.54 13.96
C ARG A 96 -1.30 0.25 12.50
N CYS A 97 -0.38 0.53 11.58
CA CYS A 97 -0.53 0.15 10.18
C CYS A 97 -0.27 -1.36 10.02
N GLU A 98 -1.25 -2.09 9.48
CA GLU A 98 -1.16 -3.55 9.26
C GLU A 98 -0.07 -3.91 8.25
N THR A 99 0.20 -3.06 7.26
CA THR A 99 1.33 -3.24 6.32
C THR A 99 2.70 -3.17 7.02
N CYS A 100 2.83 -2.34 8.06
CA CYS A 100 4.10 -2.13 8.76
C CYS A 100 4.31 -3.08 9.94
N ALA A 101 3.23 -3.57 10.52
CA ALA A 101 3.23 -4.47 11.66
C ALA A 101 2.10 -5.49 11.46
N PRO A 102 2.27 -6.44 10.51
CA PRO A 102 1.28 -7.47 10.28
C PRO A 102 1.10 -8.25 11.58
N GLN A 103 -0.13 -8.28 12.09
CA GLN A 103 -0.46 -9.22 13.15
C GLN A 103 -0.57 -10.59 12.47
N LEU A 104 0.44 -11.43 12.69
CA LEU A 104 0.33 -12.84 12.36
C LEU A 104 -0.74 -13.47 13.27
N PRO A 105 -1.58 -14.38 12.74
CA PRO A 105 -2.59 -15.09 13.51
C PRO A 105 -1.98 -15.96 14.62
#